data_AF-A0A0G4LDI9-F1
#
_entry.id   AF-A0A0G4LDI9-F1
#
_cell.length_a   1.000
_cell.length_b   1.000
_cell.length_c   1.000
_cell.angle_alpha   90.00
_cell.angle_beta   90.00
_cell.angle_gamma   90.00
#
_symmetry.space_group_name_H-M   'P 1'
#
loop_
_entity.id
_entity.type
_entity.pdbx_description
1 polymer ?
#
loop_
_entity_poly.entity_id
_entity_poly.type
_entity_poly.pdbx_seq_one_letter_code
_entity_poly.pdbx_strand_id
1 'polypeptide(L)'
;AEISALLSLIAFETGDLKYNRNHFPAPGRPGQGTRNLQMINFNLAYALDVPELRAEAESITAGAGADSLTDDQKNKVLELVLPDKYSWASAAWFLTTQCDASVRAALQSGSREGLDKYLSECVGTEVTDDRVAYWQRAKDAFGI
;
A
#
# COMPACT_ATOMS: atom_id res chain seq x y z
N ALA A 1 13.81 2.57 -11.29
CA ALA A 1 13.07 3.76 -10.83
C ALA A 1 11.86 3.38 -9.98
N GLU A 2 10.85 2.67 -10.52
CA GLU A 2 9.65 2.27 -9.75
C GLU A 2 9.99 1.47 -8.47
N ILE A 3 10.93 0.52 -8.56
CA ILE A 3 11.34 -0.30 -7.42
C ILE A 3 11.84 0.52 -6.22
N SER A 4 12.58 1.61 -6.46
CA SER A 4 13.06 2.48 -5.38
C SER A 4 11.93 3.24 -4.72
N ALA A 5 10.95 3.70 -5.49
CA ALA A 5 9.77 4.37 -4.96
C ALA A 5 8.87 3.43 -4.15
N LEU A 6 8.66 2.20 -4.63
CA LEU A 6 7.90 1.19 -3.91
C LEU A 6 8.63 0.76 -2.62
N LEU A 7 9.94 0.48 -2.70
CA LEU A 7 10.72 0.11 -1.52
C LEU A 7 10.76 1.25 -0.50
N SER A 8 10.91 2.49 -0.94
CA SER A 8 10.89 3.64 -0.03
C SER A 8 9.55 3.85 0.65
N LEU A 9 8.44 3.68 -0.10
CA LEU A 9 7.11 3.73 0.48
C LEU A 9 6.94 2.61 1.51
N ILE A 10 7.32 1.38 1.16
CA ILE A 10 7.23 0.23 2.06
C ILE A 10 7.99 0.51 3.36
N ALA A 11 9.27 0.86 3.25
CA ALA A 11 10.12 1.07 4.41
C ALA A 11 9.63 2.25 5.28
N PHE A 12 9.19 3.35 4.66
CA PHE A 12 8.69 4.51 5.40
C PHE A 12 7.38 4.20 6.15
N GLU A 13 6.37 3.68 5.45
CA GLU A 13 5.04 3.43 6.04
C GLU A 13 5.08 2.37 7.13
N THR A 14 5.96 1.38 7.00
CA THR A 14 6.06 0.26 7.95
C THR A 14 7.00 0.51 9.12
N GLY A 15 7.66 1.68 9.17
CA GLY A 15 8.69 1.99 10.16
C GLY A 15 9.84 0.98 10.07
N ASP A 16 10.47 0.89 8.90
CA ASP A 16 11.53 -0.07 8.58
C ASP A 16 11.10 -1.53 8.76
N LEU A 17 9.93 -1.89 8.21
CA LEU A 17 9.33 -3.22 8.26
C LEU A 17 8.93 -3.72 9.66
N LYS A 18 8.97 -2.84 10.67
CA LYS A 18 8.58 -3.16 12.04
C LYS A 18 7.09 -3.47 12.17
N TYR A 19 6.26 -2.87 11.31
CA TYR A 19 4.81 -3.01 11.35
C TYR A 19 4.24 -3.37 9.96
N ASN A 20 3.22 -4.21 9.93
CA ASN A 20 2.43 -4.52 8.74
C ASN A 20 0.93 -4.23 8.94
N ARG A 21 0.58 -3.63 10.08
CA ARG A 21 -0.77 -3.16 10.44
C ARG A 21 -0.63 -1.77 11.04
N ASN A 22 -1.61 -0.92 10.79
CA ASN A 22 -1.61 0.39 11.44
C ASN A 22 -1.90 0.26 12.94
N HIS A 23 -1.01 0.81 13.77
CA HIS A 23 -1.17 0.93 15.23
C HIS A 23 -1.27 2.39 15.72
N PHE A 24 -1.15 3.38 14.82
CA PHE A 24 -1.02 4.79 15.16
C PHE A 24 -2.04 5.71 14.44
N PRO A 25 -2.61 6.71 15.14
CA PRO A 25 -2.63 6.84 16.60
C PRO A 25 -3.35 5.64 17.22
N ALA A 26 -3.00 5.27 18.46
CA ALA A 26 -3.62 4.11 19.13
C ALA A 26 -5.16 4.25 19.15
N PRO A 27 -5.93 3.19 18.83
CA PRO A 27 -5.52 1.78 18.61
C PRO A 27 -5.07 1.43 17.18
N GLY A 28 -4.94 2.42 16.29
CA GLY A 28 -4.74 2.26 14.85
C GLY A 28 -6.04 2.40 14.08
N ARG A 29 -5.96 2.22 12.75
CA ARG A 29 -7.12 2.26 11.86
C ARG A 29 -7.51 0.84 11.43
N PRO A 30 -8.74 0.38 11.71
CA PRO A 30 -9.21 -0.94 11.32
C PRO A 30 -9.06 -1.21 9.82
N GLY A 31 -8.53 -2.38 9.49
CA GLY A 31 -8.31 -2.80 8.10
C GLY A 31 -7.18 -2.10 7.34
N GLN A 32 -6.39 -1.22 7.98
CA GLN A 32 -5.23 -0.58 7.36
C GLN A 32 -3.94 -1.39 7.66
N GLY A 33 -3.17 -1.72 6.63
CA GLY A 33 -2.00 -2.58 6.77
C GLY A 33 -1.34 -3.01 5.45
N THR A 34 -0.67 -4.16 5.47
CA THR A 34 0.24 -4.70 4.45
C THR A 34 1.58 -3.94 4.38
N ARG A 35 2.36 -4.12 3.31
CA ARG A 35 3.70 -3.52 3.19
C ARG A 35 3.66 -2.04 2.79
N ASN A 36 2.56 -1.51 2.27
CA ASN A 36 2.39 -0.09 1.96
C ASN A 36 1.34 0.61 2.84
N LEU A 37 0.95 0.02 3.98
CA LEU A 37 -0.12 0.50 4.89
C LEU A 37 -1.37 1.04 4.18
N GLN A 38 -1.79 0.36 3.10
CA GLN A 38 -2.95 0.76 2.33
C GLN A 38 -4.24 0.67 3.15
N MET A 39 -5.18 1.53 2.78
CA MET A 39 -6.50 1.66 3.40
C MET A 39 -7.40 0.45 3.10
N ILE A 40 -8.44 0.26 3.91
CA ILE A 40 -9.35 -0.91 3.82
C ILE A 40 -10.01 -1.06 2.44
N ASN A 41 -10.37 0.03 1.77
CA ASN A 41 -10.94 -0.04 0.42
C ASN A 41 -9.97 -0.73 -0.57
N PHE A 42 -8.67 -0.47 -0.43
CA PHE A 42 -7.64 -1.10 -1.25
C PHE A 42 -7.32 -2.52 -0.81
N ASN A 43 -7.27 -2.80 0.49
CA ASN A 43 -7.09 -4.18 0.98
C ASN A 43 -8.25 -5.10 0.55
N LEU A 44 -9.49 -4.59 0.54
CA LEU A 44 -10.64 -5.33 0.03
C LEU A 44 -10.51 -5.55 -1.48
N ALA A 45 -10.22 -4.52 -2.25
CA ALA A 45 -10.01 -4.66 -3.70
C ALA A 45 -8.88 -5.66 -4.02
N TYR A 46 -7.78 -5.62 -3.27
CA TYR A 46 -6.67 -6.56 -3.43
C TYR A 46 -7.08 -8.00 -3.09
N ALA A 47 -7.79 -8.21 -1.98
CA ALA A 47 -8.29 -9.54 -1.60
C ALA A 47 -9.26 -10.11 -2.64
N LEU A 48 -10.07 -9.27 -3.28
CA LEU A 48 -10.95 -9.67 -4.36
C LEU A 48 -10.16 -10.01 -5.63
N ASP A 49 -9.12 -9.26 -5.97
CA ASP A 49 -8.28 -9.51 -7.15
C ASP A 49 -7.46 -10.80 -7.06
N VAL A 50 -7.14 -11.27 -5.84
CA VAL A 50 -6.44 -12.54 -5.63
C VAL A 50 -7.44 -13.70 -5.71
N PRO A 51 -7.37 -14.58 -6.74
CA PRO A 51 -8.41 -15.57 -6.99
C PRO A 51 -8.71 -16.50 -5.82
N GLU A 52 -7.68 -16.95 -5.09
CA GLU A 52 -7.86 -17.84 -3.94
C GLU A 52 -8.40 -17.16 -2.67
N LEU A 53 -8.36 -15.82 -2.58
CA LEU A 53 -8.86 -15.07 -1.42
C LEU A 53 -10.28 -14.53 -1.65
N ARG A 54 -10.70 -14.39 -2.92
CA ARG A 54 -11.97 -13.75 -3.32
C ARG A 54 -13.19 -14.29 -2.57
N ALA A 55 -13.36 -15.60 -2.52
CA ALA A 55 -14.54 -16.21 -1.90
C ALA A 55 -14.64 -15.91 -0.39
N GLU A 56 -13.50 -15.87 0.31
CA GLU A 56 -13.45 -15.54 1.73
C GLU A 56 -13.68 -14.04 1.96
N ALA A 57 -13.11 -13.18 1.10
CA ALA A 57 -13.37 -11.75 1.13
C ALA A 57 -14.87 -11.42 0.94
N GLU A 58 -15.51 -12.03 -0.06
CA GLU A 58 -16.95 -11.89 -0.32
C GLU A 58 -17.80 -12.41 0.86
N SER A 59 -17.39 -13.51 1.49
CA SER A 59 -18.05 -14.04 2.68
C SER A 59 -17.95 -13.10 3.88
N ILE A 60 -16.79 -12.48 4.11
CA ILE A 60 -16.60 -11.52 5.21
C ILE A 60 -17.43 -10.26 5.00
N THR A 61 -17.50 -9.74 3.77
CA THR A 61 -18.20 -8.49 3.47
C THR A 61 -19.71 -8.68 3.31
N ALA A 62 -20.17 -9.90 2.99
CA ALA A 62 -21.57 -10.18 2.67
C ALA A 62 -22.13 -9.21 1.60
N GLY A 63 -21.29 -8.81 0.64
CA GLY A 63 -21.64 -7.88 -0.44
C GLY A 63 -21.58 -6.39 -0.06
N ALA A 64 -21.20 -6.04 1.16
CA ALA A 64 -21.03 -4.65 1.59
C ALA A 64 -19.72 -4.05 1.04
N GLY A 65 -19.75 -2.75 0.72
CA GLY A 65 -18.54 -1.98 0.43
C GLY A 65 -17.71 -1.70 1.69
N ALA A 66 -16.42 -1.37 1.50
CA ALA A 66 -15.45 -1.19 2.58
C ALA A 66 -15.89 -0.21 3.70
N ASP A 67 -16.57 0.88 3.33
CA ASP A 67 -17.03 1.91 4.28
C ASP A 67 -18.15 1.40 5.20
N SER A 68 -18.94 0.43 4.74
CA SER A 68 -20.06 -0.15 5.49
C SER A 68 -19.65 -1.32 6.38
N LEU A 69 -18.39 -1.74 6.35
CA LEU A 69 -17.88 -2.85 7.16
C LEU A 69 -17.71 -2.43 8.62
N THR A 70 -18.05 -3.35 9.54
CA THR A 70 -17.65 -3.20 10.93
C THR A 70 -16.14 -3.29 11.07
N ASP A 71 -15.57 -2.74 12.14
CA ASP A 71 -14.12 -2.79 12.37
C ASP A 71 -13.59 -4.23 12.41
N ASP A 72 -14.36 -5.17 12.93
CA ASP A 72 -14.03 -6.60 12.91
C ASP A 72 -13.99 -7.16 11.48
N GLN A 73 -14.96 -6.80 10.63
CA GLN A 73 -14.94 -7.19 9.21
C GLN A 73 -13.74 -6.58 8.48
N LYS A 74 -13.43 -5.30 8.72
CA LYS A 74 -12.26 -4.62 8.13
C LYS A 74 -10.97 -5.34 8.53
N ASN A 75 -10.85 -5.71 9.80
CA ASN A 75 -9.69 -6.44 10.30
C ASN A 75 -9.61 -7.86 9.72
N LYS A 76 -10.73 -8.57 9.57
CA LYS A 76 -10.76 -9.90 8.91
C LYS A 76 -10.33 -9.82 7.44
N VAL A 77 -10.76 -8.80 6.70
CA VAL A 77 -10.29 -8.58 5.32
C VAL A 77 -8.79 -8.33 5.30
N LEU A 78 -8.27 -7.51 6.21
CA LEU A 78 -6.83 -7.28 6.32
C LEU A 78 -6.07 -8.58 6.62
N GLU A 79 -6.56 -9.44 7.51
CA GLU A 79 -5.92 -10.73 7.81
C GLU A 79 -5.75 -11.64 6.60
N LEU A 80 -6.62 -11.55 5.57
CA LEU A 80 -6.46 -12.33 4.34
C LEU A 80 -5.19 -11.96 3.57
N VAL A 81 -4.79 -10.69 3.62
CA VAL A 81 -3.71 -10.13 2.80
C VAL A 81 -2.44 -9.82 3.58
N LEU A 82 -2.43 -10.05 4.90
CA LEU A 82 -1.24 -9.95 5.75
C LEU A 82 -0.18 -11.04 5.58
N PRO A 83 -0.53 -12.31 5.25
CA PRO A 83 0.48 -13.34 5.02
C PRO A 83 1.51 -12.89 3.98
N ASP A 84 2.78 -13.25 4.18
CA ASP A 84 3.88 -12.80 3.32
C ASP A 84 3.65 -13.10 1.83
N LYS A 85 2.98 -14.21 1.50
CA LYS A 85 2.58 -14.56 0.14
C LYS A 85 1.82 -13.43 -0.58
N TYR A 86 1.08 -12.60 0.17
CA TYR A 86 0.23 -11.53 -0.35
C TYR A 86 0.78 -10.15 -0.01
N SER A 87 1.24 -9.94 1.22
CA SER A 87 1.58 -8.59 1.70
C SER A 87 2.74 -7.95 0.92
N TRP A 88 3.71 -8.72 0.44
CA TRP A 88 4.84 -8.20 -0.36
C TRP A 88 4.42 -7.67 -1.74
N ALA A 89 3.36 -8.22 -2.32
CA ALA A 89 2.87 -7.78 -3.62
C ALA A 89 1.95 -6.56 -3.52
N SER A 90 1.51 -6.19 -2.31
CA SER A 90 0.47 -5.17 -2.10
C SER A 90 0.84 -3.78 -2.67
N ALA A 91 2.11 -3.37 -2.52
CA ALA A 91 2.60 -2.09 -3.02
C ALA A 91 2.66 -2.06 -4.57
N ALA A 92 3.12 -3.16 -5.17
CA ALA A 92 3.20 -3.29 -6.62
C ALA A 92 1.80 -3.36 -7.23
N TRP A 93 0.91 -4.17 -6.66
CA TRP A 93 -0.50 -4.25 -7.07
C TRP A 93 -1.16 -2.87 -7.00
N PHE A 94 -0.97 -2.12 -5.91
CA PHE A 94 -1.52 -0.78 -5.75
C PHE A 94 -1.05 0.17 -6.86
N LEU A 95 0.26 0.21 -7.13
CA LEU A 95 0.82 1.04 -8.21
C LEU A 95 0.23 0.68 -9.59
N THR A 96 0.02 -0.61 -9.86
CA THR A 96 -0.40 -1.05 -11.21
C THR A 96 -1.90 -1.05 -11.44
N THR A 97 -2.70 -0.99 -10.37
CA THR A 97 -4.17 -1.09 -10.47
C THR A 97 -4.90 0.15 -9.97
N GLN A 98 -4.32 0.90 -9.03
CA GLN A 98 -4.97 2.04 -8.39
C GLN A 98 -4.42 3.38 -8.87
N CYS A 99 -3.17 3.42 -9.34
CA CYS A 99 -2.59 4.65 -9.89
C CYS A 99 -2.92 4.83 -11.37
N ASP A 100 -3.14 6.08 -11.76
CA ASP A 100 -3.22 6.44 -13.18
C ASP A 100 -1.94 6.09 -13.93
N ALA A 101 -2.09 5.69 -15.19
CA ALA A 101 -0.97 5.35 -16.07
C ALA A 101 0.05 6.50 -16.17
N SER A 102 -0.42 7.75 -16.08
CA SER A 102 0.45 8.94 -16.13
C SER A 102 1.31 9.12 -14.87
N VAL A 103 0.84 8.66 -13.70
CA VAL A 103 1.61 8.67 -12.45
C VAL A 103 2.73 7.62 -12.56
N ARG A 104 2.38 6.41 -13.00
CA ARG A 104 3.35 5.33 -13.19
C ARG A 104 4.43 5.71 -14.20
N ALA A 105 4.05 6.29 -15.35
CA ALA A 105 5.00 6.76 -16.35
C ALA A 105 5.94 7.85 -15.81
N ALA A 106 5.44 8.79 -15.01
CA ALA A 106 6.27 9.80 -14.36
C ALA A 106 7.26 9.16 -13.38
N LEU A 107 6.83 8.17 -12.59
CA LEU A 107 7.67 7.45 -11.63
C LEU A 107 8.82 6.68 -12.30
N GLN A 108 8.59 6.17 -13.52
CA GLN A 108 9.61 5.47 -14.31
C GLN A 108 10.79 6.36 -14.73
N SER A 109 10.59 7.69 -14.79
CA SER A 109 11.69 8.64 -15.05
C SER A 109 12.76 8.64 -13.95
N GLY A 110 12.43 8.17 -12.74
CA GLY A 110 13.33 8.20 -11.59
C GLY A 110 13.62 9.61 -11.06
N SER A 111 12.84 10.60 -11.48
CA SER A 111 12.95 11.99 -11.07
C SER A 111 12.22 12.28 -9.75
N ARG A 112 12.57 13.39 -9.12
CA ARG A 112 11.86 13.92 -7.94
C ARG A 112 10.40 14.22 -8.27
N GLU A 113 10.13 14.84 -9.42
CA GLU A 113 8.77 15.15 -9.87
C GLU A 113 7.92 13.87 -10.02
N GLY A 114 8.51 12.77 -10.51
CA GLY A 114 7.83 11.48 -10.60
C GLY A 114 7.47 10.90 -9.22
N LEU A 115 8.38 11.01 -8.24
CA LEU A 115 8.09 10.63 -6.86
C LEU A 115 6.97 11.50 -6.27
N ASP A 116 7.04 12.81 -6.48
CA ASP A 116 6.09 13.77 -5.94
C ASP A 116 4.68 13.48 -6.44
N LYS A 117 4.57 13.22 -7.74
CA LYS A 117 3.33 12.83 -8.39
C LYS A 117 2.79 11.51 -7.82
N TYR A 118 3.64 10.51 -7.62
CA TYR A 118 3.23 9.24 -7.03
C TYR A 118 2.68 9.39 -5.62
N LEU A 119 3.37 10.12 -4.76
CA LEU A 119 2.97 10.31 -3.37
C LEU A 119 1.70 11.15 -3.24
N SER A 120 1.60 12.25 -3.98
CA SER A 120 0.48 13.19 -3.85
C SER A 120 -0.77 12.77 -4.62
N GLU A 121 -0.64 12.35 -5.87
CA GLU A 121 -1.79 12.09 -6.75
C GLU A 121 -2.32 10.65 -6.65
N CYS A 122 -1.49 9.68 -6.24
CA CYS A 122 -1.92 8.29 -6.10
C CYS A 122 -1.97 7.80 -4.64
N VAL A 123 -0.87 7.90 -3.90
CA VAL A 123 -0.85 7.45 -2.49
C VAL A 123 -1.70 8.36 -1.60
N GLY A 124 -1.81 9.64 -1.95
CA GLY A 124 -2.60 10.63 -1.20
C GLY A 124 -1.87 11.14 0.05
N THR A 125 -0.56 11.28 -0.02
CA THR A 125 0.29 11.79 1.07
C THR A 125 1.20 12.92 0.60
N GLU A 126 1.77 13.66 1.54
CA GLU A 126 2.69 14.75 1.25
C GLU A 126 4.10 14.23 0.99
N VAL A 127 4.86 14.95 0.18
CA VAL A 127 6.28 14.70 -0.02
C VAL A 127 7.06 15.45 1.05
N THR A 128 7.53 14.71 2.05
CA THR A 128 8.40 15.25 3.11
C THR A 128 9.86 14.90 2.85
N ASP A 129 10.77 15.65 3.46
CA ASP A 129 12.21 15.38 3.38
C ASP A 129 12.57 13.97 3.88
N ASP A 130 11.86 13.47 4.90
CA ASP A 130 12.05 12.10 5.39
C ASP A 130 11.69 11.06 4.32
N ARG A 131 10.54 11.21 3.64
CA ARG A 131 10.14 10.30 2.54
C ARG A 131 11.15 10.33 1.39
N VAL A 132 11.66 11.52 1.06
CA VAL A 132 12.70 11.70 0.05
C VAL A 132 14.00 11.01 0.47
N ALA A 133 14.38 11.08 1.74
CA ALA A 133 15.55 10.39 2.27
C ALA A 133 15.43 8.86 2.16
N TYR A 134 14.24 8.29 2.41
CA TYR A 134 13.99 6.87 2.17
C TYR A 134 14.12 6.50 0.68
N TRP A 135 13.60 7.35 -0.21
CA TRP A 135 13.73 7.16 -1.65
C TRP A 135 15.18 7.18 -2.12
N GLN A 136 15.98 8.13 -1.63
CA GLN A 136 17.41 8.19 -1.97
C GLN A 136 18.16 6.94 -1.47
N ARG A 137 17.91 6.48 -0.23
CA ARG A 137 18.52 5.23 0.25
C ARG A 137 18.14 4.02 -0.60
N ALA A 138 16.88 3.95 -1.04
CA ALA A 138 16.42 2.88 -1.91
C ALA A 138 17.07 2.96 -3.30
N LYS A 139 17.28 4.16 -3.85
CA LYS A 139 18.02 4.38 -5.09
C LYS A 139 19.48 3.91 -4.97
N ASP A 140 20.16 4.32 -3.90
CA ASP A 140 21.55 3.95 -3.63
C ASP A 140 21.71 2.43 -3.49
N ALA A 141 20.78 1.77 -2.79
CA ALA A 141 20.79 0.31 -2.62
C ALA A 141 20.67 -0.47 -3.94
N PHE A 142 20.04 0.11 -4.96
CA PHE A 142 19.90 -0.49 -6.29
C PHE A 142 20.87 0.10 -7.34
N GLY A 143 21.67 1.10 -6.98
CA GLY A 143 22.60 1.78 -7.90
C GLY A 143 21.93 2.54 -9.05
N ILE A 144 20.79 3.19 -8.80
CA ILE A 144 19.97 3.93 -9.79
C ILE A 144 19.68 5.38 -9.41
#